data_AF-A0A8C1YJL3-F1
#
_entry.id   AF-A0A8C1YJL3-F1
#
_cell.length_a   1.000
_cell.length_b   1.000
_cell.length_c   1.000
_cell.angle_alpha   90.00
_cell.angle_beta   90.00
_cell.angle_gamma   90.00
#
_symmetry.space_group_name_H-M   'P 1'
#
loop_
_entity.id
_entity.type
_entity.pdbx_description
1 polymer ?
#
loop_
_entity_poly.entity_id
_entity_poly.type
_entity_poly.pdbx_seq_one_letter_code
_entity_poly.pdbx_strand_id
1 'polypeptide(L)'
;CEEERVSMRNARAPSNCTNLNCTKTTQDSYNISEKSVNFLKGLLVTRIMPSLYIIILLISLPLNALALVTFTCRIREKKPAVIYMSHLACVDLLFTLLLPLKIHYQLNASDWVFGEAACRVLTAAYYCYMYCSILLMMCTSLDRLLAVAFPIASLTWRSARKATCICVLVWLLTLAGTVPLLSITQTFKIKDVGVTCHDVLYQKELYVYLFSILSCIYFFLPLVVTLVSYSTIIYVLTNKPDHLATSSSGMERRAVIMAIAVLSVFVMCFAPTNGILFYHCVSLVTGGSTEEGKYYVIAVCLGSASVFLDPLLYYYGSSQCREKIISLICCECTQAHIQV
;
A
#
# COMPACT_ATOMS: atom_id res chain seq x y z
N CYS A 1 15.72 -18.10 38.90
CA CYS A 1 16.81 -19.03 38.57
C CYS A 1 16.22 -20.26 37.90
N GLU A 2 16.73 -20.58 36.71
CA GLU A 2 17.00 -21.94 36.21
C GLU A 2 15.92 -22.91 35.69
N GLU A 3 14.68 -22.50 35.41
CA GLU A 3 13.73 -23.44 34.74
C GLU A 3 13.12 -22.97 33.40
N GLU A 4 13.17 -21.70 33.03
CA GLU A 4 12.63 -21.23 31.73
C GLU A 4 13.64 -21.23 30.57
N ARG A 5 14.87 -21.73 30.78
CA ARG A 5 15.95 -21.71 29.78
C ARG A 5 16.03 -22.98 28.91
N VAL A 6 15.07 -23.90 29.01
CA VAL A 6 15.18 -25.26 28.43
C VAL A 6 14.43 -25.46 27.10
N SER A 7 13.56 -24.56 26.63
CA SER A 7 12.83 -24.78 25.36
C SER A 7 13.52 -24.24 24.09
N MET A 8 14.67 -23.55 24.21
CA MET A 8 15.43 -23.00 23.06
C MET A 8 16.84 -23.57 22.94
N ARG A 9 17.00 -24.88 23.18
CA ARG A 9 18.28 -25.56 22.92
C ARG A 9 18.08 -26.97 22.39
N ASN A 10 17.52 -27.09 21.19
CA ASN A 10 17.62 -28.29 20.36
C ASN A 10 17.63 -27.91 18.87
N ALA A 11 18.69 -27.24 18.44
CA ALA A 11 19.17 -27.30 17.07
C ALA A 11 20.52 -28.02 17.09
N ARG A 12 20.47 -29.35 17.20
CA ARG A 12 21.65 -30.20 17.12
C ARG A 12 22.06 -30.29 15.66
N ALA A 13 23.30 -29.92 15.35
CA ALA A 13 23.90 -30.03 14.02
C ALA A 13 23.82 -31.47 13.50
N PRO A 14 23.51 -31.71 12.21
CA PRO A 14 23.66 -33.03 11.64
C PRO A 14 25.15 -33.23 11.29
N SER A 15 25.84 -34.00 12.11
CA SER A 15 27.15 -34.56 11.77
C SER A 15 26.99 -35.83 10.93
N ASN A 16 27.77 -35.88 9.84
CA ASN A 16 28.13 -37.02 8.97
C ASN A 16 27.08 -37.53 7.96
N CYS A 17 27.16 -36.99 6.74
CA CYS A 17 26.70 -37.69 5.52
C CYS A 17 27.92 -38.17 4.73
N THR A 18 28.18 -39.47 4.79
CA THR A 18 28.92 -40.20 3.75
C THR A 18 27.92 -40.90 2.85
N ASN A 19 28.07 -40.69 1.54
CA ASN A 19 27.40 -41.31 0.39
C ASN A 19 26.21 -40.57 -0.24
N LEU A 20 26.26 -40.66 -1.57
CA LEU A 20 25.53 -40.02 -2.65
C LEU A 20 24.00 -40.15 -2.55
N ASN A 21 23.28 -39.10 -3.00
CA ASN A 21 21.82 -38.94 -3.09
C ASN A 21 21.06 -38.56 -1.80
N CYS A 22 20.92 -37.25 -1.57
CA CYS A 22 19.86 -36.71 -0.73
C CYS A 22 19.29 -35.40 -1.31
N THR A 23 18.50 -35.49 -2.38
CA THR A 23 17.51 -34.45 -2.72
C THR A 23 16.24 -34.71 -1.90
N LYS A 24 16.24 -34.28 -0.64
CA LYS A 24 15.04 -34.03 0.15
C LYS A 24 15.23 -32.71 0.88
N THR A 25 14.58 -31.67 0.39
CA THR A 25 14.42 -30.40 1.11
C THR A 25 13.50 -30.68 2.30
N THR A 26 14.08 -31.03 3.45
CA THR A 26 13.35 -31.15 4.72
C THR A 26 12.90 -29.74 5.11
N GLN A 27 11.66 -29.37 4.79
CA GLN A 27 11.09 -28.11 5.24
C GLN A 27 10.66 -28.30 6.70
N ASP A 28 11.54 -27.89 7.62
CA ASP A 28 11.28 -27.95 9.05
C ASP A 28 9.95 -27.25 9.37
N SER A 29 9.07 -27.94 10.10
CA SER A 29 7.78 -27.40 10.51
C SER A 29 7.98 -26.52 11.74
N TYR A 30 7.56 -25.25 11.64
CA TYR A 30 7.70 -24.28 12.72
C TYR A 30 6.52 -24.39 13.69
N ASN A 31 6.84 -24.23 14.98
CA ASN A 31 5.84 -24.14 16.04
C ASN A 31 5.63 -22.67 16.41
N ILE A 32 4.38 -22.21 16.39
CA ILE A 32 3.99 -20.88 16.87
C ILE A 32 3.05 -21.03 18.09
N SER A 33 2.83 -19.94 18.83
CA SER A 33 1.89 -19.93 19.95
C SER A 33 0.48 -20.39 19.54
N GLU A 34 -0.18 -21.18 20.39
CA GLU A 34 -1.56 -21.66 20.17
C GLU A 34 -2.54 -20.50 19.92
N LYS A 35 -2.31 -19.37 20.60
CA LYS A 35 -3.08 -18.13 20.37
C LYS A 35 -2.97 -17.64 18.93
N SER A 36 -1.83 -17.81 18.29
CA SER A 36 -1.55 -17.38 16.91
C SER A 36 -2.14 -18.35 15.89
N VAL A 37 -2.10 -19.67 16.16
CA VAL A 37 -2.83 -20.68 15.39
C VAL A 37 -4.34 -20.40 15.39
N ASN A 38 -4.91 -20.17 16.58
CA ASN A 38 -6.34 -19.88 16.73
C ASN A 38 -6.75 -18.57 16.05
N PHE A 39 -5.84 -17.60 15.95
CA PHE A 39 -6.09 -16.35 15.21
C PHE A 39 -6.12 -16.58 13.70
N LEU A 40 -5.12 -17.29 13.14
CA LEU A 40 -5.03 -17.56 11.70
C LEU A 40 -6.20 -18.42 11.18
N LYS A 41 -6.72 -19.32 12.03
CA LYS A 41 -7.92 -20.11 11.76
C LYS A 41 -9.22 -19.43 12.20
N GLY A 42 -9.13 -18.29 12.88
CA GLY A 42 -10.27 -17.61 13.45
C GLY A 42 -11.21 -17.03 12.39
N LEU A 43 -12.44 -16.72 12.80
CA LEU A 43 -13.47 -16.13 11.94
C LEU A 43 -13.02 -14.82 11.29
N LEU A 44 -12.22 -14.03 12.01
CA LEU A 44 -11.69 -12.76 11.52
C LEU A 44 -10.86 -12.96 10.24
N VAL A 45 -9.86 -13.84 10.29
CA VAL A 45 -8.96 -14.08 9.17
C VAL A 45 -9.62 -14.89 8.06
N THR A 46 -10.44 -15.88 8.41
CA THR A 46 -10.99 -16.84 7.42
C THR A 46 -12.30 -16.40 6.78
N ARG A 47 -13.03 -15.43 7.37
CA ARG A 47 -14.30 -14.95 6.81
C ARG A 47 -14.37 -13.44 6.67
N ILE A 48 -14.08 -12.69 7.73
CA ILE A 48 -14.28 -11.22 7.73
C ILE A 48 -13.30 -10.55 6.76
N MET A 49 -12.00 -10.83 6.87
CA MET A 49 -10.97 -10.27 6.00
C MET A 49 -11.18 -10.60 4.51
N PRO A 50 -11.41 -11.87 4.09
CA PRO A 50 -11.67 -12.17 2.70
C PRO A 50 -12.98 -11.55 2.20
N SER A 51 -14.01 -11.39 3.04
CA SER A 51 -15.22 -10.64 2.66
C SER A 51 -14.91 -9.16 2.39
N LEU A 52 -14.07 -8.53 3.20
CA LEU A 52 -13.59 -7.16 2.96
C LEU A 52 -12.79 -7.07 1.66
N TYR A 53 -11.89 -8.01 1.40
CA TYR A 53 -11.14 -8.05 0.13
C TYR A 53 -12.04 -8.23 -1.09
N ILE A 54 -13.11 -9.04 -0.99
CA ILE A 54 -14.10 -9.19 -2.07
C ILE A 54 -14.82 -7.86 -2.32
N ILE A 55 -15.25 -7.16 -1.27
CA ILE A 55 -15.89 -5.84 -1.39
C ILE A 55 -14.92 -4.84 -2.03
N ILE A 56 -13.67 -4.80 -1.56
CA ILE A 56 -12.60 -3.97 -2.11
C ILE A 56 -12.46 -4.27 -3.60
N LEU A 57 -12.33 -5.54 -4.00
CA LEU A 57 -12.18 -5.93 -5.40
C LEU A 57 -13.37 -5.50 -6.26
N LEU A 58 -14.60 -5.75 -5.81
CA LEU A 58 -15.81 -5.43 -6.58
C LEU A 58 -16.00 -3.93 -6.81
N ILE A 59 -15.56 -3.08 -5.88
CA ILE A 59 -15.74 -1.63 -6.00
C ILE A 59 -14.50 -0.96 -6.61
N SER A 60 -13.30 -1.30 -6.14
CA SER A 60 -12.06 -0.66 -6.60
C SER A 60 -11.74 -0.97 -8.06
N LEU A 61 -12.00 -2.20 -8.53
CA LEU A 61 -11.69 -2.58 -9.90
C LEU A 61 -12.44 -1.70 -10.94
N PRO A 62 -13.79 -1.57 -10.91
CA PRO A 62 -14.49 -0.71 -11.86
C PRO A 62 -14.16 0.77 -11.69
N LEU A 63 -14.02 1.27 -10.46
CA LEU A 63 -13.72 2.68 -10.20
C LEU A 63 -12.32 3.07 -10.72
N ASN A 64 -11.30 2.29 -10.40
CA ASN A 64 -9.94 2.55 -10.86
C ASN A 64 -9.80 2.34 -12.38
N ALA A 65 -10.52 1.37 -12.96
CA ALA A 65 -10.54 1.17 -14.41
C ALA A 65 -11.17 2.37 -15.14
N LEU A 66 -12.32 2.85 -14.65
CA LEU A 66 -12.98 4.04 -15.19
C LEU A 66 -12.10 5.29 -15.06
N ALA A 67 -11.45 5.46 -13.90
CA ALA A 67 -10.52 6.56 -13.66
C ALA A 67 -9.34 6.51 -14.64
N LEU A 68 -8.70 5.35 -14.79
CA LEU A 68 -7.57 5.16 -15.70
C LEU A 68 -7.95 5.46 -17.14
N VAL A 69 -9.09 4.94 -17.63
CA VAL A 69 -9.61 5.23 -18.99
C VAL A 69 -9.89 6.72 -19.16
N THR A 70 -10.47 7.36 -18.14
CA THR A 70 -10.76 8.80 -18.18
C THR A 70 -9.47 9.61 -18.31
N PHE A 71 -8.47 9.32 -17.46
CA PHE A 71 -7.21 10.05 -17.48
C PHE A 71 -6.37 9.80 -18.73
N THR A 72 -6.41 8.59 -19.29
CA THR A 72 -5.57 8.20 -20.43
C THR A 72 -6.20 8.55 -21.77
N CYS A 73 -7.50 8.30 -21.94
CA CYS A 73 -8.20 8.39 -23.23
C CYS A 73 -9.12 9.60 -23.35
N ARG A 74 -9.71 10.10 -22.26
CA ARG A 74 -10.71 11.20 -22.32
C ARG A 74 -10.12 12.58 -22.07
N ILE A 75 -9.04 12.68 -21.29
CA ILE A 75 -8.34 13.95 -21.03
C ILE A 75 -7.25 14.15 -22.08
N ARG A 76 -7.47 15.09 -23.00
CA ARG A 76 -6.54 15.42 -24.09
C ARG A 76 -5.31 16.19 -23.58
N GLU A 77 -5.49 17.15 -22.69
CA GLU A 77 -4.41 17.94 -22.09
C GLU A 77 -4.03 17.42 -20.71
N LYS A 78 -2.95 16.62 -20.66
CA LYS A 78 -2.49 15.96 -19.43
C LYS A 78 -1.69 16.91 -18.56
N LYS A 79 -2.34 17.49 -17.54
CA LYS A 79 -1.66 18.22 -16.46
C LYS A 79 -0.86 17.23 -15.59
N PRO A 80 0.23 17.65 -14.93
CA PRO A 80 1.02 16.79 -14.03
C PRO A 80 0.19 15.98 -13.03
N ALA A 81 -0.80 16.61 -12.38
CA ALA A 81 -1.71 15.95 -11.46
C ALA A 81 -2.44 14.75 -12.10
N VAL A 82 -2.92 14.89 -13.34
CA VAL A 82 -3.60 13.81 -14.07
C VAL A 82 -2.65 12.63 -14.32
N ILE A 83 -1.37 12.91 -14.58
CA ILE A 83 -0.36 11.87 -14.79
C ILE A 83 -0.10 11.10 -13.49
N TYR A 84 0.11 11.78 -12.37
CA TYR A 84 0.27 11.12 -11.07
C TYR A 84 -0.94 10.26 -10.70
N MET A 85 -2.16 10.79 -10.87
CA MET A 85 -3.39 10.05 -10.62
C MET A 85 -3.59 8.87 -11.59
N SER A 86 -3.14 8.98 -12.85
CA SER A 86 -3.18 7.86 -13.81
C SER A 86 -2.29 6.71 -13.33
N HIS A 87 -1.08 7.02 -12.89
CA HIS A 87 -0.18 6.01 -12.37
C HIS A 87 -0.71 5.42 -11.05
N LEU A 88 -1.33 6.23 -10.18
CA LEU A 88 -1.96 5.73 -8.95
C LEU A 88 -3.06 4.72 -9.28
N ALA A 89 -4.00 5.07 -10.18
CA ALA A 89 -5.05 4.15 -10.62
C ALA A 89 -4.48 2.88 -11.29
N CYS A 90 -3.36 2.99 -12.00
CA CYS A 90 -2.69 1.83 -12.59
C CYS A 90 -2.12 0.89 -11.52
N VAL A 91 -1.48 1.43 -10.47
CA VAL A 91 -0.94 0.63 -9.35
C VAL A 91 -2.09 -0.05 -8.60
N ASP A 92 -3.17 0.68 -8.32
CA ASP A 92 -4.35 0.15 -7.63
C ASP A 92 -4.97 -1.02 -8.39
N LEU A 93 -5.11 -0.91 -9.72
CA LEU A 93 -5.62 -1.99 -10.56
C LEU A 93 -4.71 -3.21 -10.53
N LEU A 94 -3.39 -3.01 -10.68
CA LEU A 94 -2.43 -4.12 -10.69
C LEU A 94 -2.46 -4.89 -9.37
N PHE A 95 -2.55 -4.20 -8.23
CA PHE A 95 -2.69 -4.85 -6.94
C PHE A 95 -4.07 -5.51 -6.74
N THR A 96 -5.14 -4.83 -7.14
CA THR A 96 -6.51 -5.35 -7.04
C THR A 96 -6.66 -6.68 -7.80
N LEU A 97 -6.02 -6.83 -8.96
CA LEU A 97 -6.00 -8.07 -9.74
C LEU A 97 -5.29 -9.25 -9.02
N LEU A 98 -4.44 -8.98 -8.03
CA LEU A 98 -3.74 -10.00 -7.24
C LEU A 98 -4.48 -10.38 -5.95
N LEU A 99 -5.46 -9.57 -5.51
CA LEU A 99 -6.28 -9.86 -4.32
C LEU A 99 -6.97 -11.24 -4.33
N PRO A 100 -7.43 -11.81 -5.48
CA PRO A 100 -8.01 -13.16 -5.51
C PRO A 100 -7.12 -14.24 -4.89
N LEU A 101 -5.79 -14.13 -5.05
CA LEU A 101 -4.84 -15.07 -4.44
C LEU A 101 -4.86 -14.97 -2.90
N LYS A 102 -4.91 -13.75 -2.35
CA LYS A 102 -4.99 -13.51 -0.90
C LYS A 102 -6.36 -13.93 -0.35
N ILE A 103 -7.44 -13.70 -1.09
CA ILE A 103 -8.80 -14.15 -0.73
C ILE A 103 -8.83 -15.67 -0.63
N HIS A 104 -8.36 -16.37 -1.66
CA HIS A 104 -8.32 -17.84 -1.65
C HIS A 104 -7.51 -18.38 -0.47
N TYR A 105 -6.32 -17.82 -0.24
CA TYR A 105 -5.47 -18.17 0.90
C TYR A 105 -6.21 -18.09 2.25
N GLN A 106 -6.92 -16.99 2.49
CA GLN A 106 -7.64 -16.78 3.74
C GLN A 106 -8.86 -17.69 3.88
N LEU A 107 -9.60 -17.92 2.78
CA LEU A 107 -10.73 -18.86 2.77
C LEU A 107 -10.26 -20.30 2.98
N ASN A 108 -9.06 -20.66 2.52
CA ASN A 108 -8.42 -21.96 2.73
C ASN A 108 -7.72 -22.06 4.10
N ALA A 109 -8.31 -21.46 5.14
CA ALA A 109 -7.82 -21.51 6.53
C ALA A 109 -6.34 -21.08 6.70
N SER A 110 -5.88 -20.12 5.89
CA SER A 110 -4.49 -19.65 5.88
C SER A 110 -3.47 -20.72 5.44
N ASP A 111 -3.88 -21.63 4.54
CA ASP A 111 -3.00 -22.60 3.87
C ASP A 111 -2.76 -22.22 2.41
N TRP A 112 -1.51 -21.92 2.07
CA TRP A 112 -1.05 -21.41 0.79
C TRP A 112 -0.67 -22.52 -0.18
N VAL A 113 -1.45 -22.66 -1.25
CA VAL A 113 -1.32 -23.77 -2.22
C VAL A 113 -0.66 -23.39 -3.54
N PHE A 114 -0.40 -22.11 -3.80
CA PHE A 114 0.12 -21.63 -5.09
C PHE A 114 1.66 -21.69 -5.21
N GLY A 115 2.33 -22.21 -4.18
CA GLY A 115 3.79 -22.37 -4.13
C GLY A 115 4.56 -21.09 -3.80
N GLU A 116 5.84 -21.26 -3.47
CA GLU A 116 6.72 -20.20 -2.95
C GLU A 116 6.89 -19.01 -3.92
N ALA A 117 6.99 -19.28 -5.23
CA ALA A 117 7.17 -18.21 -6.23
C ALA A 117 5.97 -17.26 -6.26
N ALA A 118 4.75 -17.79 -6.22
CA ALA A 118 3.54 -16.96 -6.19
C ALA A 118 3.44 -16.15 -4.88
N CYS A 119 3.87 -16.73 -3.74
CA CYS A 119 3.90 -16.01 -2.47
C CYS A 119 4.88 -14.83 -2.52
N ARG A 120 6.09 -15.03 -3.05
CA ARG A 120 7.07 -13.96 -3.27
C ARG A 120 6.54 -12.83 -4.14
N VAL A 121 5.91 -13.17 -5.25
CA VAL A 121 5.31 -12.18 -6.16
C VAL A 121 4.19 -11.41 -5.46
N LEU A 122 3.28 -12.10 -4.74
CA LEU A 122 2.19 -11.45 -4.03
C LEU A 122 2.70 -10.50 -2.94
N THR A 123 3.68 -10.93 -2.14
CA THR A 123 4.30 -10.10 -1.10
C THR A 123 5.02 -8.90 -1.71
N ALA A 124 5.88 -9.11 -2.71
CA ALA A 124 6.60 -8.01 -3.36
C ALA A 124 5.64 -7.02 -4.03
N ALA A 125 4.58 -7.52 -4.67
CA ALA A 125 3.55 -6.69 -5.28
C ALA A 125 2.80 -5.85 -4.25
N TYR A 126 2.45 -6.39 -3.08
CA TYR A 126 1.82 -5.63 -2.00
C TYR A 126 2.70 -4.46 -1.52
N TYR A 127 3.98 -4.70 -1.24
CA TYR A 127 4.88 -3.63 -0.83
C TYR A 127 5.17 -2.63 -1.95
N CYS A 128 5.28 -3.11 -3.20
CA CYS A 128 5.49 -2.24 -4.35
C CYS A 128 4.27 -1.32 -4.55
N TYR A 129 3.07 -1.89 -4.44
CA TYR A 129 1.81 -1.17 -4.43
C TYR A 129 1.80 -0.08 -3.35
N MET A 130 1.99 -0.47 -2.08
CA MET A 130 1.95 0.44 -0.95
C MET A 130 2.93 1.61 -1.13
N TYR A 131 4.19 1.34 -1.42
CA TYR A 131 5.21 2.38 -1.54
C TYR A 131 5.06 3.22 -2.81
N CYS A 132 4.58 2.64 -3.91
CA CYS A 132 4.28 3.41 -5.12
C CYS A 132 3.12 4.38 -4.87
N SER A 133 2.04 3.93 -4.21
CA SER A 133 0.92 4.79 -3.86
C SER A 133 1.35 5.92 -2.92
N ILE A 134 2.15 5.62 -1.88
CA ILE A 134 2.70 6.64 -0.97
C ILE A 134 3.52 7.72 -1.71
N LEU A 135 4.45 7.31 -2.57
CA LEU A 135 5.29 8.26 -3.32
C LEU A 135 4.48 9.07 -4.33
N LEU A 136 3.50 8.46 -5.02
CA LEU A 136 2.61 9.17 -5.95
C LEU A 136 1.71 10.18 -5.22
N MET A 137 1.21 9.85 -4.03
CA MET A 137 0.47 10.80 -3.19
C MET A 137 1.36 11.96 -2.72
N MET A 138 2.60 11.70 -2.32
CA MET A 138 3.58 12.74 -2.00
C MET A 138 3.84 13.66 -3.21
N CYS A 139 4.10 13.10 -4.40
CA CYS A 139 4.31 13.87 -5.62
C CYS A 139 3.08 14.71 -5.99
N THR A 140 1.87 14.17 -5.81
CA THR A 140 0.61 14.90 -6.03
C THR A 140 0.45 16.07 -5.05
N SER A 141 0.88 15.88 -3.81
CA SER A 141 0.81 16.90 -2.75
C SER A 141 1.82 18.03 -3.01
N LEU A 142 3.04 17.68 -3.45
CA LEU A 142 4.05 18.64 -3.91
C LEU A 142 3.61 19.41 -5.16
N ASP A 143 3.02 18.75 -6.17
CA ASP A 143 2.50 19.44 -7.37
C ASP A 143 1.46 20.51 -6.98
N ARG A 144 0.63 20.21 -6.00
CA ARG A 144 -0.35 21.18 -5.48
C ARG A 144 0.25 22.29 -4.66
N LEU A 145 1.24 21.99 -3.83
CA LEU A 145 1.99 23.02 -3.13
C LEU A 145 2.58 24.02 -4.12
N LEU A 146 3.25 23.53 -5.16
CA LEU A 146 3.81 24.37 -6.21
C LEU A 146 2.74 25.19 -6.93
N ALA A 147 1.57 24.58 -7.21
CA ALA A 147 0.45 25.28 -7.83
C ALA A 147 -0.09 26.46 -7.00
N VAL A 148 -0.15 26.31 -5.68
CA VAL A 148 -0.80 27.25 -4.77
C VAL A 148 0.17 28.31 -4.24
N ALA A 149 1.37 27.88 -3.81
CA ALA A 149 2.36 28.76 -3.20
C ALA A 149 3.23 29.48 -4.24
N PHE A 150 3.44 28.88 -5.42
CA PHE A 150 4.35 29.43 -6.45
C PHE A 150 3.71 29.43 -7.86
N PRO A 151 2.58 30.12 -8.07
CA PRO A 151 1.80 30.00 -9.32
C PRO A 151 2.58 30.38 -10.59
N ILE A 152 3.46 31.39 -10.53
CA ILE A 152 4.25 31.84 -11.69
C ILE A 152 5.50 30.97 -11.90
N ALA A 153 6.28 30.75 -10.84
CA ALA A 153 7.50 29.93 -10.93
C ALA A 153 7.22 28.44 -11.22
N SER A 154 6.04 27.95 -10.85
CA SER A 154 5.65 26.56 -11.08
C SER A 154 5.37 26.24 -12.55
N LEU A 155 5.10 27.23 -13.42
CA LEU A 155 4.85 26.99 -14.85
C LEU A 155 6.02 26.27 -15.55
N THR A 156 7.26 26.59 -15.16
CA THR A 156 8.48 25.97 -15.71
C THR A 156 8.72 24.55 -15.16
N TRP A 157 8.16 24.24 -13.99
CA TRP A 157 8.32 22.96 -13.30
C TRP A 157 7.19 21.98 -13.59
N ARG A 158 5.96 22.47 -13.76
CA ARG A 158 4.73 21.69 -13.94
C ARG A 158 4.50 21.29 -15.40
N SER A 159 5.45 20.53 -15.94
CA SER A 159 5.36 19.95 -17.29
C SER A 159 4.94 18.48 -17.24
N ALA A 160 4.11 18.07 -18.20
CA ALA A 160 3.71 16.67 -18.40
C ALA A 160 4.91 15.72 -18.54
N ARG A 161 5.96 16.15 -19.25
CA ARG A 161 7.16 15.35 -19.47
C ARG A 161 7.92 15.11 -18.16
N LYS A 162 8.03 16.15 -17.32
CA LYS A 162 8.67 16.05 -16.00
C LYS A 162 7.87 15.14 -15.07
N ALA A 163 6.55 15.30 -15.02
CA ALA A 163 5.67 14.45 -14.22
C ALA A 163 5.77 12.97 -14.64
N THR A 164 5.80 12.69 -15.94
CA THR A 164 5.98 11.32 -16.47
C THR A 164 7.33 10.74 -16.05
N CYS A 165 8.41 11.53 -16.15
CA CYS A 165 9.74 11.12 -15.69
C CYS A 165 9.74 10.79 -14.19
N ILE A 166 9.12 11.65 -13.37
CA ILE A 166 8.97 11.42 -11.92
C ILE A 166 8.19 10.13 -11.66
N CYS A 167 7.08 9.87 -12.36
CA CYS A 167 6.34 8.62 -12.21
C CYS A 167 7.21 7.40 -12.54
N VAL A 168 7.97 7.43 -13.64
CA VAL A 168 8.88 6.34 -14.00
C VAL A 168 9.95 6.14 -12.92
N LEU A 169 10.52 7.21 -12.37
CA LEU A 169 11.46 7.13 -11.26
C LEU A 169 10.82 6.52 -10.00
N VAL A 170 9.59 6.89 -9.68
CA VAL A 170 8.84 6.30 -8.55
C VAL A 170 8.70 4.79 -8.75
N TRP A 171 8.29 4.35 -9.93
CA TRP A 171 8.19 2.92 -10.26
C TRP A 171 9.53 2.20 -10.12
N LEU A 172 10.62 2.77 -10.65
CA LEU A 172 11.94 2.15 -10.57
C LEU A 172 12.43 2.06 -9.11
N LEU A 173 12.21 3.11 -8.31
CA LEU A 173 12.60 3.12 -6.90
C LEU A 173 11.84 2.05 -6.11
N THR A 174 10.52 1.97 -6.26
CA THR A 174 9.70 1.02 -5.50
C THR A 174 9.94 -0.42 -5.93
N LEU A 175 10.14 -0.66 -7.23
CA LEU A 175 10.58 -1.97 -7.72
C LEU A 175 11.95 -2.32 -7.15
N ALA A 176 12.94 -1.43 -7.22
CA ALA A 176 14.27 -1.68 -6.68
C ALA A 176 14.24 -1.98 -5.16
N GLY A 177 13.41 -1.25 -4.40
CA GLY A 177 13.23 -1.48 -2.96
C GLY A 177 12.56 -2.81 -2.62
N THR A 178 11.70 -3.35 -3.50
CA THR A 178 10.90 -4.56 -3.23
C THR A 178 11.44 -5.82 -3.90
N VAL A 179 12.31 -5.69 -4.91
CA VAL A 179 13.02 -6.81 -5.56
C VAL A 179 13.70 -7.78 -4.57
N PRO A 180 14.36 -7.33 -3.49
CA PRO A 180 14.96 -8.25 -2.52
C PRO A 180 13.97 -9.25 -1.91
N LEU A 181 12.68 -8.88 -1.80
CA LEU A 181 11.62 -9.76 -1.28
C LEU A 181 11.38 -10.99 -2.19
N LEU A 182 11.70 -10.89 -3.48
CA LEU A 182 11.62 -12.01 -4.42
C LEU A 182 12.72 -13.07 -4.21
N SER A 183 13.80 -12.69 -3.51
CA SER A 183 14.92 -13.60 -3.22
C SER A 183 14.82 -14.23 -1.82
N ILE A 184 14.04 -13.62 -0.92
CA ILE A 184 13.86 -14.09 0.46
C ILE A 184 12.71 -15.11 0.49
N THR A 185 12.89 -16.20 1.25
CA THR A 185 11.82 -17.18 1.46
C THR A 185 10.65 -16.57 2.21
N GLN A 186 9.44 -16.69 1.63
CA GLN A 186 8.20 -16.11 2.17
C GLN A 186 7.23 -17.15 2.73
N THR A 187 7.34 -18.42 2.31
CA THR A 187 6.49 -19.50 2.81
C THR A 187 7.13 -20.27 3.95
N PHE A 188 6.31 -20.56 4.97
CA PHE A 188 6.71 -21.34 6.13
C PHE A 188 5.64 -22.38 6.45
N LYS A 189 6.07 -23.61 6.70
CA LYS A 189 5.17 -24.66 7.14
C LYS A 189 4.96 -24.54 8.64
N ILE A 190 3.75 -24.24 9.06
CA ILE A 190 3.37 -24.09 10.48
C ILE A 190 2.56 -25.31 10.90
N LYS A 191 2.95 -25.91 12.02
CA LYS A 191 2.21 -27.02 12.61
C LYS A 191 0.76 -26.61 12.92
N ASP A 192 -0.18 -27.48 12.59
CA ASP A 192 -1.62 -27.27 12.82
C ASP A 192 -2.24 -26.08 12.05
N VAL A 193 -1.56 -25.48 11.07
CA VAL A 193 -2.13 -24.47 10.15
C VAL A 193 -1.99 -24.92 8.70
N GLY A 194 -0.76 -25.18 8.25
CA GLY A 194 -0.46 -25.39 6.83
C GLY A 194 0.77 -24.59 6.40
N VAL A 195 0.87 -24.28 5.12
CA VAL A 195 1.90 -23.39 4.58
C VAL A 195 1.39 -21.95 4.65
N THR A 196 1.99 -21.10 5.47
CA THR A 196 1.64 -19.67 5.49
C THR A 196 2.44 -18.90 4.45
N CYS A 197 1.90 -17.78 3.99
CA CYS A 197 2.56 -16.87 3.05
C CYS A 197 2.74 -15.48 3.68
N HIS A 198 3.98 -15.17 4.10
CA HIS A 198 4.39 -13.88 4.67
C HIS A 198 3.63 -13.43 5.94
N ASP A 199 3.04 -14.38 6.68
CA ASP A 199 2.37 -14.07 7.96
C ASP A 199 3.30 -14.20 9.18
N VAL A 200 4.56 -14.62 8.97
CA VAL A 200 5.60 -14.74 10.01
C VAL A 200 6.77 -13.84 9.64
N LEU A 201 7.02 -12.82 10.46
CA LEU A 201 8.19 -11.97 10.32
C LEU A 201 9.41 -12.75 10.82
N TYR A 202 10.29 -13.15 9.89
CA TYR A 202 11.45 -13.99 10.21
C TYR A 202 12.68 -13.16 10.61
N GLN A 203 13.41 -13.66 11.60
CA GLN A 203 14.55 -13.02 12.21
C GLN A 203 15.84 -13.24 11.38
N LYS A 204 16.00 -12.46 10.31
CA LYS A 204 17.30 -12.27 9.64
C LYS A 204 17.70 -10.82 9.70
N GLU A 205 18.97 -10.55 9.98
CA GLU A 205 19.58 -9.21 9.92
C GLU A 205 19.20 -8.46 8.64
N LEU A 206 19.26 -9.14 7.48
CA LEU A 206 18.87 -8.56 6.20
C LEU A 206 17.39 -8.09 6.16
N TYR A 207 16.48 -8.82 6.84
CA TYR A 207 15.06 -8.46 6.93
C TYR A 207 14.89 -7.17 7.74
N VAL A 208 15.57 -7.08 8.88
CA VAL A 208 15.57 -5.89 9.76
C VAL A 208 16.08 -4.66 9.01
N TYR A 209 17.23 -4.77 8.33
CA TYR A 209 17.78 -3.65 7.56
C TYR A 209 16.87 -3.24 6.40
N LEU A 210 16.40 -4.21 5.60
CA LEU A 210 15.54 -3.94 4.46
C LEU A 210 14.26 -3.21 4.88
N PHE A 211 13.52 -3.74 5.84
CA PHE A 211 12.25 -3.17 6.25
C PHE A 211 12.39 -1.89 7.06
N SER A 212 13.47 -1.70 7.81
CA SER A 212 13.79 -0.42 8.45
C SER A 212 14.05 0.66 7.40
N ILE A 213 14.86 0.37 6.38
CA ILE A 213 15.15 1.31 5.27
C ILE A 213 13.87 1.62 4.51
N LEU A 214 13.07 0.58 4.19
CA LEU A 214 11.80 0.77 3.48
C LEU A 214 10.83 1.66 4.27
N SER A 215 10.63 1.41 5.56
CA SER A 215 9.77 2.26 6.41
C SER A 215 10.29 3.70 6.51
N CYS A 216 11.59 3.91 6.73
CA CYS A 216 12.17 5.25 6.84
C CYS A 216 12.06 6.05 5.54
N ILE A 217 12.51 5.47 4.43
CA ILE A 217 12.63 6.18 3.14
C ILE A 217 11.29 6.24 2.41
N TYR A 218 10.49 5.18 2.42
CA TYR A 218 9.27 5.11 1.62
C TYR A 218 7.99 5.39 2.41
N PHE A 219 8.03 5.48 3.74
CA PHE A 219 6.85 5.87 4.52
C PHE A 219 7.06 7.16 5.32
N PHE A 220 8.03 7.20 6.26
CA PHE A 220 8.18 8.37 7.14
C PHE A 220 8.61 9.63 6.40
N LEU A 221 9.57 9.54 5.48
CA LEU A 221 9.98 10.69 4.66
C LEU A 221 8.79 11.23 3.82
N PRO A 222 8.06 10.41 3.02
CA PRO A 222 6.87 10.88 2.31
C PRO A 222 5.77 11.44 3.20
N LEU A 223 5.55 10.88 4.39
CA LEU A 223 4.59 11.39 5.36
C LEU A 223 4.96 12.80 5.81
N VAL A 224 6.22 13.03 6.20
CA VAL A 224 6.70 14.36 6.62
C VAL A 224 6.57 15.37 5.49
N VAL A 225 7.00 15.01 4.28
CA VAL A 225 6.90 15.88 3.09
C VAL A 225 5.43 16.23 2.80
N THR A 226 4.54 15.24 2.88
CA THR A 226 3.10 15.44 2.65
C THR A 226 2.49 16.36 3.71
N LEU A 227 2.80 16.15 5.00
CA LEU A 227 2.35 17.00 6.10
C LEU A 227 2.80 18.45 5.91
N VAL A 228 4.10 18.68 5.71
CA VAL A 228 4.65 20.02 5.48
C VAL A 228 3.97 20.66 4.26
N SER A 229 3.79 19.92 3.17
CA SER A 229 3.18 20.45 1.96
C SER A 229 1.73 20.92 2.19
N TYR A 230 0.88 20.13 2.86
CA TYR A 230 -0.50 20.54 3.14
C TYR A 230 -0.59 21.63 4.19
N SER A 231 0.26 21.62 5.22
CA SER A 231 0.36 22.70 6.19
C SER A 231 0.71 24.03 5.51
N THR A 232 1.69 24.04 4.59
CA THR A 232 2.02 25.24 3.82
C THR A 232 0.90 25.65 2.87
N ILE A 233 0.23 24.70 2.19
CA ILE A 233 -0.92 25.01 1.33
C ILE A 233 -2.03 25.71 2.13
N ILE A 234 -2.40 25.16 3.28
CA ILE A 234 -3.44 25.72 4.15
C ILE A 234 -3.01 27.11 4.63
N TYR A 235 -1.78 27.24 5.15
CA TYR A 235 -1.24 28.53 5.60
C TYR A 235 -1.28 29.61 4.51
N VAL A 236 -0.86 29.28 3.28
CA VAL A 236 -0.88 30.22 2.14
C VAL A 236 -2.30 30.59 1.73
N LEU A 237 -3.25 29.66 1.83
CA LEU A 237 -4.64 29.94 1.47
C LEU A 237 -5.35 30.80 2.50
N THR A 238 -5.08 30.60 3.80
CA THR A 238 -5.68 31.37 4.90
C THR A 238 -5.11 32.79 5.01
N ASN A 239 -3.84 33.01 4.66
CA ASN A 239 -3.19 34.33 4.78
C ASN A 239 -3.24 35.19 3.50
N LYS A 240 -4.08 34.83 2.51
CA LYS A 240 -4.25 35.64 1.30
C LYS A 240 -5.07 36.91 1.61
N PRO A 241 -4.68 38.09 1.09
CA PRO A 241 -5.39 39.33 1.38
C PRO A 241 -6.80 39.35 0.77
N ASP A 242 -7.75 39.96 1.49
CA ASP A 242 -9.20 39.87 1.28
C ASP A 242 -9.70 40.25 -0.12
N HIS A 243 -8.97 41.07 -0.87
CA HIS A 243 -9.34 41.49 -2.22
C HIS A 243 -9.20 40.36 -3.28
N LEU A 244 -8.58 39.23 -2.95
CA LEU A 244 -8.55 38.00 -3.78
C LEU A 244 -9.44 36.86 -3.21
N ALA A 245 -10.12 37.06 -2.08
CA ALA A 245 -10.77 36.00 -1.29
C ALA A 245 -12.05 35.42 -1.91
N THR A 246 -12.75 36.15 -2.79
CA THR A 246 -13.99 35.68 -3.42
C THR A 246 -13.81 34.46 -4.33
N SER A 247 -12.59 34.18 -4.81
CA SER A 247 -12.25 32.96 -5.56
C SER A 247 -11.53 31.89 -4.74
N SER A 248 -11.10 32.19 -3.50
CA SER A 248 -10.21 31.32 -2.70
C SER A 248 -10.97 30.27 -1.88
N SER A 249 -12.21 30.55 -1.47
CA SER A 249 -12.99 29.66 -0.58
C SER A 249 -13.17 28.24 -1.15
N GLY A 250 -13.42 28.11 -2.46
CA GLY A 250 -13.51 26.82 -3.14
C GLY A 250 -12.18 26.08 -3.25
N MET A 251 -11.06 26.82 -3.38
CA MET A 251 -9.72 26.25 -3.49
C MET A 251 -9.18 25.79 -2.14
N GLU A 252 -9.43 26.57 -1.08
CA GLU A 252 -9.16 26.24 0.32
C GLU A 252 -9.92 24.99 0.75
N ARG A 253 -11.25 24.99 0.57
CA ARG A 253 -12.07 23.82 0.89
C ARG A 253 -11.58 22.57 0.17
N ARG A 254 -11.21 22.69 -1.11
CA ARG A 254 -10.65 21.58 -1.89
C ARG A 254 -9.29 21.12 -1.36
N ALA A 255 -8.42 22.04 -0.96
CA ALA A 255 -7.12 21.69 -0.39
C ALA A 255 -7.28 20.96 0.94
N VAL A 256 -8.16 21.44 1.83
CA VAL A 256 -8.47 20.81 3.12
C VAL A 256 -9.07 19.42 2.92
N ILE A 257 -10.06 19.26 2.04
CA ILE A 257 -10.65 17.94 1.75
C ILE A 257 -9.58 16.96 1.26
N MET A 258 -8.66 17.39 0.39
CA MET A 258 -7.60 16.50 -0.04
C MET A 258 -6.55 16.22 1.03
N ALA A 259 -6.21 17.20 1.86
CA ALA A 259 -5.33 16.97 3.00
C ALA A 259 -5.93 15.89 3.90
N ILE A 260 -7.22 16.03 4.24
CA ILE A 260 -7.95 15.04 5.04
C ILE A 260 -7.95 13.67 4.36
N ALA A 261 -8.26 13.61 3.05
CA ALA A 261 -8.31 12.35 2.33
C ALA A 261 -6.94 11.66 2.21
N VAL A 262 -5.88 12.40 1.90
CA VAL A 262 -4.52 11.83 1.81
C VAL A 262 -4.04 11.40 3.19
N LEU A 263 -4.19 12.26 4.20
CA LEU A 263 -3.76 11.93 5.57
C LEU A 263 -4.55 10.77 6.17
N SER A 264 -5.85 10.65 5.86
CA SER A 264 -6.64 9.51 6.32
C SER A 264 -6.14 8.20 5.70
N VAL A 265 -5.76 8.19 4.42
CA VAL A 265 -5.11 7.02 3.78
C VAL A 265 -3.77 6.70 4.44
N PHE A 266 -2.92 7.70 4.68
CA PHE A 266 -1.65 7.48 5.39
C PHE A 266 -1.86 6.88 6.78
N VAL A 267 -2.78 7.43 7.58
CA VAL A 267 -2.97 7.03 8.98
C VAL A 267 -3.73 5.71 9.10
N MET A 268 -4.76 5.48 8.30
CA MET A 268 -5.62 4.30 8.43
C MET A 268 -5.08 3.09 7.66
N CYS A 269 -4.44 3.30 6.50
CA CYS A 269 -4.00 2.21 5.63
C CYS A 269 -2.50 1.91 5.80
N PHE A 270 -1.64 2.92 5.73
CA PHE A 270 -0.20 2.68 5.59
C PHE A 270 0.59 2.77 6.90
N ALA A 271 0.20 3.64 7.83
CA ALA A 271 0.85 3.80 9.13
C ALA A 271 0.79 2.55 10.01
N PRO A 272 -0.31 1.78 10.08
CA PRO A 272 -0.35 0.58 10.90
C PRO A 272 0.69 -0.45 10.45
N THR A 273 0.81 -0.68 9.13
CA THR A 273 1.75 -1.65 8.57
C THR A 273 3.20 -1.23 8.81
N ASN A 274 3.55 0.01 8.44
CA ASN A 274 4.94 0.49 8.57
C ASN A 274 5.33 0.72 10.03
N GLY A 275 4.38 1.12 10.90
CA GLY A 275 4.60 1.29 12.33
C GLY A 275 4.91 -0.04 13.04
N ILE A 276 4.08 -1.07 12.81
CA ILE A 276 4.32 -2.41 13.37
C ILE A 276 5.64 -2.98 12.86
N LEU A 277 5.91 -2.84 11.56
CA LEU A 277 7.14 -3.33 10.96
C LEU A 277 8.38 -2.63 11.52
N PHE A 278 8.33 -1.31 11.68
CA PHE A 278 9.42 -0.53 12.28
C PHE A 278 9.62 -0.90 13.75
N TYR A 279 8.54 -1.01 14.53
CA TYR A 279 8.60 -1.45 15.93
C TYR A 279 9.20 -2.85 16.05
N HIS A 280 8.77 -3.79 15.21
CA HIS A 280 9.31 -5.14 15.18
C HIS A 280 10.81 -5.14 14.88
N CYS A 281 11.27 -4.35 13.91
CA CYS A 281 12.69 -4.21 13.60
C CYS A 281 13.49 -3.66 14.79
N VAL A 282 13.00 -2.61 15.45
CA VAL A 282 13.64 -2.05 16.66
C VAL A 282 13.70 -3.08 17.78
N SER A 283 12.59 -3.78 18.03
CA SER A 283 12.51 -4.80 19.08
C SER A 283 13.53 -5.91 18.87
N LEU A 284 13.65 -6.43 17.64
CA LEU A 284 14.65 -7.44 17.28
C LEU A 284 16.08 -6.99 17.54
N VAL A 285 16.43 -5.73 17.21
CA VAL A 285 17.77 -5.17 17.47
C VAL A 285 18.02 -5.02 18.98
N THR A 286 17.00 -4.67 19.76
CA THR A 286 17.10 -4.53 21.22
C THR A 286 17.03 -5.85 22.00
N GLY A 287 16.91 -6.98 21.31
CA GLY A 287 16.80 -8.31 21.93
C GLY A 287 15.44 -8.63 22.54
N GLY A 288 14.39 -7.90 22.14
CA GLY A 288 13.00 -8.17 22.52
C GLY A 288 12.37 -9.29 21.69
N SER A 289 11.34 -9.92 22.24
CA SER A 289 10.49 -10.89 21.53
C SER A 289 9.09 -10.29 21.33
N THR A 290 8.61 -10.23 20.09
CA THR A 290 7.26 -9.71 19.78
C THR A 290 6.37 -10.80 19.20
N GLU A 291 5.28 -11.12 19.89
CA GLU A 291 4.17 -11.97 19.40
C GLU A 291 3.11 -11.11 18.67
N GLU A 292 3.54 -10.31 17.69
CA GLU A 292 2.68 -9.27 17.06
C GLU A 292 2.17 -9.62 15.65
N GLY A 293 2.43 -10.83 15.15
CA GLY A 293 2.02 -11.25 13.80
C GLY A 293 0.52 -11.05 13.50
N LYS A 294 -0.32 -11.11 14.53
CA LYS A 294 -1.77 -10.86 14.42
C LYS A 294 -2.09 -9.43 13.99
N TYR A 295 -1.44 -8.45 14.62
CA TYR A 295 -1.66 -7.03 14.33
C TYR A 295 -1.14 -6.68 12.94
N TYR A 296 -0.02 -7.30 12.54
CA TYR A 296 0.52 -7.16 11.19
C TYR A 296 -0.47 -7.62 10.12
N VAL A 297 -1.08 -8.80 10.28
CA VAL A 297 -2.08 -9.32 9.33
C VAL A 297 -3.30 -8.39 9.20
N ILE A 298 -3.77 -7.81 10.31
CA ILE A 298 -4.84 -6.81 10.30
C ILE A 298 -4.40 -5.54 9.59
N ALA A 299 -3.19 -5.05 9.89
CA ALA A 299 -2.63 -3.85 9.27
C ALA A 299 -2.47 -3.99 7.75
N VAL A 300 -2.07 -5.17 7.26
CA VAL A 300 -1.99 -5.45 5.81
C VAL A 300 -3.37 -5.39 5.14
N CYS A 301 -4.41 -5.86 5.82
CA CYS A 301 -5.78 -5.75 5.33
C CYS A 301 -6.27 -4.30 5.27
N LEU A 302 -5.97 -3.51 6.31
CA LEU A 302 -6.26 -2.07 6.30
C LEU A 302 -5.46 -1.34 5.20
N GLY A 303 -4.20 -1.72 5.00
CA GLY A 303 -3.33 -1.22 3.94
C GLY A 303 -3.83 -1.51 2.54
N SER A 304 -4.57 -2.60 2.37
CA SER A 304 -5.20 -2.93 1.10
C SER A 304 -6.49 -2.16 0.85
N ALA A 305 -7.10 -1.53 1.86
CA ALA A 305 -8.31 -0.74 1.69
C ALA A 305 -8.06 0.60 0.98
N SER A 306 -6.80 1.04 0.83
CA SER A 306 -6.49 2.30 0.15
C SER A 306 -6.87 2.29 -1.34
N VAL A 307 -6.79 1.16 -2.06
CA VAL A 307 -7.26 1.08 -3.46
C VAL A 307 -8.74 1.45 -3.63
N PHE A 308 -9.53 1.30 -2.58
CA PHE A 308 -10.94 1.68 -2.54
C PHE A 308 -11.14 3.17 -2.16
N LEU A 309 -10.20 3.76 -1.42
CA LEU A 309 -10.25 5.17 -0.99
C LEU A 309 -9.66 6.13 -2.04
N ASP A 310 -8.71 5.67 -2.85
CA ASP A 310 -8.01 6.48 -3.86
C ASP A 310 -8.94 7.08 -4.96
N PRO A 311 -10.07 6.47 -5.35
CA PRO A 311 -11.09 7.13 -6.16
C PRO A 311 -11.62 8.46 -5.59
N LEU A 312 -11.65 8.63 -4.26
CA LEU A 312 -11.98 9.93 -3.65
C LEU A 312 -10.89 10.96 -3.93
N LEU A 313 -9.62 10.53 -3.90
CA LEU A 313 -8.48 11.38 -4.27
C LEU A 313 -8.55 11.81 -5.73
N TYR A 314 -9.04 10.96 -6.65
CA TYR A 314 -9.22 11.35 -8.05
C TYR A 314 -10.27 12.44 -8.24
N TYR A 315 -11.41 12.28 -7.58
CA TYR A 315 -12.55 13.19 -7.68
C TYR A 315 -12.20 14.59 -7.17
N TYR A 316 -11.54 14.70 -6.02
CA TYR A 316 -11.10 15.99 -5.48
C TYR A 316 -9.75 16.44 -6.06
N GLY A 317 -8.94 15.51 -6.56
CA GLY A 317 -7.60 15.64 -7.15
C GLY A 317 -7.57 16.38 -8.48
N SER A 318 -8.53 16.12 -9.35
CA SER A 318 -8.58 16.70 -10.70
C SER A 318 -9.95 17.32 -10.99
N SER A 319 -9.97 18.62 -11.30
CA SER A 319 -11.20 19.26 -11.78
C SER A 319 -11.60 18.70 -13.16
N GLN A 320 -10.61 18.38 -14.00
CA GLN A 320 -10.83 17.76 -15.31
C GLN A 320 -11.48 16.38 -15.19
N CYS A 321 -11.10 15.58 -14.18
CA CYS A 321 -11.71 14.28 -13.94
C CYS A 321 -13.15 14.42 -13.44
N ARG A 322 -13.36 15.30 -12.45
CA ARG A 322 -14.70 15.59 -11.92
C ARG A 322 -15.66 16.05 -13.02
N GLU A 323 -15.25 17.00 -13.87
CA GLU A 323 -16.06 17.48 -14.99
C GLU A 323 -16.41 16.36 -15.98
N LYS A 324 -15.45 15.47 -16.27
CA LYS A 324 -15.70 14.37 -17.21
C LYS A 324 -16.58 13.27 -16.61
N ILE A 325 -16.39 12.89 -15.35
CA ILE A 325 -17.25 11.94 -14.64
C ILE A 325 -18.68 12.49 -14.55
N ILE A 326 -18.84 13.76 -14.17
CA ILE A 326 -20.16 14.42 -14.14
C ILE A 326 -20.78 14.42 -15.54
N SER A 327 -20.01 14.70 -16.60
CA SER A 327 -20.55 14.66 -17.96
C SER A 327 -21.04 13.27 -18.39
N LEU A 328 -20.40 12.20 -17.91
CA LEU A 328 -20.82 10.83 -18.20
C LEU A 328 -22.13 10.48 -17.46
N ILE A 329 -22.22 10.83 -16.18
CA ILE A 329 -23.40 10.59 -15.34
C ILE A 329 -24.59 11.46 -15.82
N CYS A 330 -24.36 12.73 -16.14
CA CYS A 330 -25.41 13.63 -16.62
C CYS A 330 -25.90 13.27 -18.03
N CYS A 331 -25.05 12.73 -18.92
CA CYS A 331 -25.52 12.21 -20.20
C CYS A 331 -26.46 11.01 -20.01
N GLU A 332 -26.20 10.12 -19.04
CA GLU A 332 -27.14 9.04 -18.70
C GLU A 332 -28.46 9.57 -18.11
N CYS A 333 -28.43 10.61 -17.26
CA CYS A 333 -29.66 11.24 -16.74
C CYS A 333 -30.48 11.95 -17.83
N THR A 334 -29.84 12.51 -18.85
CA THR A 334 -30.56 13.19 -19.95
C THR A 334 -31.21 12.17 -20.90
N GLN A 335 -30.60 11.00 -21.07
CA GLN A 335 -31.16 9.92 -21.89
C GLN A 335 -32.31 9.18 -21.19
N ALA A 336 -32.31 9.10 -19.85
CA ALA A 336 -33.42 8.56 -19.07
C ALA A 336 -34.68 9.46 -19.07
N HIS A 337 -34.54 10.75 -19.35
CA HIS A 337 -35.66 11.71 -19.39
C HIS A 337 -36.31 11.88 -20.78
N ILE A 338 -35.77 11.22 -21.82
CA ILE A 338 -36.29 11.29 -23.20
C ILE A 338 -37.12 10.03 -23.57
N GLN A 339 -37.27 9.07 -22.65
CA GLN A 339 -38.05 7.83 -22.86
C GLN A 339 -39.30 7.68 -21.97
N VAL A 340 -39.88 8.76 -21.45
CA VAL A 340 -41.20 8.74 -20.78
C VAL A 340 -42.21 9.56 -21.55
#